data_AF-A0A0M3UAA8-F1
#
_entry.id   AF-A0A0M3UAA8-F1
#
_cell.length_a   1.000
_cell.length_b   1.000
_cell.length_c   1.000
_cell.angle_alpha   90.00
_cell.angle_beta   90.00
_cell.angle_gamma   90.00
#
_symmetry.space_group_name_H-M   'P 1'
#
loop_
_entity.id
_entity.type
_entity.pdbx_description
1 polymer ?
#
loop_
_entity_poly.entity_id
_entity_poly.type
_entity_poly.pdbx_seq_one_letter_code
_entity_poly.pdbx_strand_id
1 'polypeptide(L)'
;MSYTPEDHHRHHPDGDVPGWQESWLTSWYDPLTRSGSYHHVDFQPARGRACVQSWVARGGEVLERYQSLNVPMDDYDPAEFRAGPLDVSTTVPLREYTTRLPQVELAFTGFTEPLAPRGNTISDYRSPGTGHYEVFGRVAATFPDGGTATAFAFHDHSWGPRDYGDLAATYRWGHLTFGRTCSPSSTP
;
A
#
# COMPACT_ATOMS: atom_id res chain seq x y z
N MET A 1 19.16 0.77 7.96
CA MET A 1 18.84 -0.57 7.42
C MET A 1 18.83 -0.43 5.90
N SER A 2 19.41 -1.37 5.17
CA SER A 2 19.30 -1.43 3.71
C SER A 2 18.31 -2.54 3.37
N TYR A 3 17.26 -2.23 2.63
CA TYR A 3 16.31 -3.22 2.14
C TYR A 3 16.89 -3.96 0.94
N THR A 4 16.45 -5.20 0.78
CA THR A 4 16.85 -6.15 -0.26
C THR A 4 15.63 -6.58 -1.06
N PRO A 5 15.80 -7.06 -2.30
CA PRO A 5 14.68 -7.56 -3.09
C PRO A 5 13.80 -8.59 -2.36
N GLU A 6 14.32 -9.33 -1.38
CA GLU A 6 13.53 -10.28 -0.59
C GLU A 6 12.49 -9.59 0.30
N ASP A 7 12.72 -8.33 0.73
CA ASP A 7 11.85 -7.62 1.66
C ASP A 7 10.49 -7.23 1.04
N HIS A 8 10.25 -7.46 -0.25
CA HIS A 8 8.92 -7.31 -0.86
C HIS A 8 8.06 -8.58 -0.79
N HIS A 9 8.66 -9.71 -0.41
CA HIS A 9 8.02 -11.01 -0.32
C HIS A 9 7.53 -11.23 1.10
N ARG A 10 6.87 -12.37 1.32
CA ARG A 10 6.37 -12.78 2.62
C ARG A 10 7.50 -12.95 3.62
N HIS A 11 7.36 -12.30 4.76
CA HIS A 11 8.26 -12.49 5.88
C HIS A 11 7.79 -13.60 6.83
N HIS A 12 8.76 -14.35 7.36
CA HIS A 12 8.54 -15.41 8.33
C HIS A 12 9.12 -15.01 9.69
N PRO A 13 8.31 -14.93 10.76
CA PRO A 13 8.83 -14.73 12.10
C PRO A 13 9.63 -15.94 12.57
N ASP A 14 10.64 -15.69 13.40
CA ASP A 14 11.31 -16.75 14.16
C ASP A 14 10.36 -17.30 15.24
N GLY A 15 9.71 -18.42 14.95
CA GLY A 15 8.80 -19.11 15.86
C GLY A 15 7.35 -18.62 15.79
N ASP A 16 6.53 -19.07 16.74
CA ASP A 16 5.12 -18.70 16.83
C ASP A 16 4.97 -17.33 17.52
N VAL A 17 4.65 -16.31 16.71
CA VAL A 17 4.45 -14.92 17.15
C VAL A 17 2.97 -14.57 16.91
N PRO A 18 2.08 -14.70 17.91
CA PRO A 18 0.63 -14.53 17.71
C PRO A 18 0.21 -13.16 17.18
N GLY A 19 1.02 -12.14 17.44
CA GLY A 19 0.80 -10.77 16.96
C GLY A 19 1.44 -10.46 15.61
N TRP A 20 2.08 -11.44 14.95
CA TRP A 20 2.73 -11.21 13.67
C TRP A 20 1.73 -10.78 12.61
N GLN A 21 2.03 -9.66 11.97
CA GLN A 21 1.27 -9.13 10.86
C GLN A 21 2.22 -8.55 9.83
N GLU A 22 1.73 -8.49 8.60
CA GLU A 22 2.41 -7.91 7.47
C GLU A 22 1.39 -7.09 6.70
N SER A 23 1.78 -5.97 6.11
CA SER A 23 0.86 -5.16 5.32
C SER A 23 1.60 -4.31 4.33
N TRP A 24 0.94 -4.04 3.21
CA TRP A 24 1.33 -2.97 2.31
C TRP A 24 0.17 -2.03 2.07
N LEU A 25 0.54 -0.82 1.68
CA LEU A 25 -0.36 0.23 1.28
C LEU A 25 0.11 0.83 -0.03
N THR A 26 -0.82 1.19 -0.91
CA THR A 26 -0.56 2.13 -2.01
C THR A 26 -1.66 3.17 -2.06
N SER A 27 -1.27 4.45 -2.10
CA SER A 27 -2.22 5.55 -2.23
C SER A 27 -1.70 6.65 -3.15
N TRP A 28 -2.62 7.30 -3.84
CA TRP A 28 -2.33 8.42 -4.74
C TRP A 28 -3.57 9.29 -4.94
N TYR A 29 -3.36 10.53 -5.35
CA TYR A 29 -4.44 11.44 -5.71
C TYR A 29 -4.00 12.44 -6.77
N ASP A 30 -4.75 12.49 -7.87
CA ASP A 30 -4.62 13.49 -8.92
C ASP A 30 -5.75 14.55 -8.78
N PRO A 31 -5.41 15.80 -8.40
CA PRO A 31 -6.40 16.86 -8.26
C PRO A 31 -7.01 17.30 -9.60
N LEU A 32 -6.33 17.13 -10.74
CA LEU A 32 -6.81 17.60 -12.04
C LEU A 32 -7.98 16.77 -12.53
N THR A 33 -7.90 15.46 -12.36
CA THR A 33 -8.97 14.52 -12.74
C THR A 33 -9.88 14.17 -11.56
N ARG A 34 -9.58 14.67 -10.36
CA ARG A 34 -10.23 14.29 -9.09
C ARG A 34 -10.28 12.77 -8.94
N SER A 35 -9.17 12.13 -9.27
CA SER A 35 -9.01 10.68 -9.22
C SER A 35 -8.02 10.28 -8.15
N GLY A 36 -8.20 9.11 -7.57
CA GLY A 36 -7.27 8.59 -6.58
C GLY A 36 -7.65 7.21 -6.13
N SER A 37 -6.77 6.59 -5.37
CA SER A 37 -7.05 5.29 -4.79
C SER A 37 -6.39 5.11 -3.44
N TYR A 38 -6.88 4.10 -2.75
CA TYR A 38 -6.28 3.56 -1.54
C TYR A 38 -6.41 2.05 -1.62
N HIS A 39 -5.27 1.36 -1.55
CA HIS A 39 -5.19 -0.09 -1.49
C HIS A 39 -4.37 -0.44 -0.27
N HIS A 40 -4.97 -1.15 0.68
CA HIS A 40 -4.30 -1.64 1.86
C HIS A 40 -4.69 -3.08 2.10
N VAL A 41 -3.68 -3.92 2.30
CA VAL A 41 -3.86 -5.32 2.64
C VAL A 41 -3.08 -5.59 3.91
N ASP A 42 -3.77 -6.11 4.91
CA ASP A 42 -3.22 -6.52 6.18
C ASP A 42 -3.29 -8.05 6.28
N PHE A 43 -2.13 -8.69 6.21
CA PHE A 43 -1.93 -10.13 6.32
C PHE A 43 -1.77 -10.51 7.80
N GLN A 44 -2.58 -11.46 8.27
CA GLN A 44 -2.57 -11.97 9.64
C GLN A 44 -2.33 -13.49 9.63
N PRO A 45 -1.09 -13.97 9.44
CA PRO A 45 -0.80 -15.39 9.23
C PRO A 45 -1.23 -16.27 10.41
N ALA A 46 -1.02 -15.80 11.64
CA ALA A 46 -1.47 -16.49 12.86
C ALA A 46 -2.99 -16.69 12.94
N ARG A 47 -3.77 -15.93 12.15
CA ARG A 47 -5.23 -16.03 12.06
C ARG A 47 -5.71 -16.62 10.73
N GLY A 48 -4.79 -16.99 9.82
CA GLY A 48 -5.12 -17.55 8.51
C GLY A 48 -5.96 -16.62 7.62
N ARG A 49 -5.83 -15.29 7.77
CA ARG A 49 -6.65 -14.33 7.03
C ARG A 49 -5.94 -13.02 6.69
N ALA A 50 -6.43 -12.35 5.65
CA ALA A 50 -6.14 -10.97 5.33
C ALA A 50 -7.38 -10.07 5.49
N CYS A 51 -7.13 -8.81 5.86
CA CYS A 51 -8.08 -7.72 5.75
C CYS A 51 -7.70 -6.85 4.54
N VAL A 52 -8.63 -6.64 3.63
CA VAL A 52 -8.44 -5.84 2.43
C VAL A 52 -9.34 -4.61 2.48
N GLN A 53 -8.76 -3.45 2.22
CA GLN A 53 -9.46 -2.20 1.95
C GLN A 53 -8.91 -1.61 0.65
N SER A 54 -9.73 -1.65 -0.40
CA SER A 54 -9.36 -1.19 -1.73
C SER A 54 -10.47 -0.35 -2.31
N TRP A 55 -10.15 0.83 -2.82
CA TRP A 55 -11.07 1.63 -3.62
C TRP A 55 -10.32 2.49 -4.62
N VAL A 56 -10.98 2.77 -5.76
CA VAL A 56 -10.55 3.73 -6.76
C VAL A 56 -11.71 4.69 -7.02
N ALA A 57 -11.42 5.99 -7.06
CA ALA A 57 -12.37 7.03 -7.39
C ALA A 57 -11.88 7.85 -8.58
N ARG A 58 -12.82 8.40 -9.36
CA ARG A 58 -12.58 9.34 -10.46
C ARG A 58 -13.70 10.36 -10.54
N GLY A 59 -13.37 11.63 -10.79
CA GLY A 59 -14.38 12.69 -10.83
C GLY A 59 -15.10 12.93 -9.49
N GLY A 60 -14.59 12.37 -8.39
CA GLY A 60 -15.27 12.38 -7.08
C GLY A 60 -16.27 11.25 -6.85
N GLU A 61 -16.41 10.30 -7.78
CA GLU A 61 -17.25 9.11 -7.61
C GLU A 61 -16.40 7.85 -7.46
N VAL A 62 -16.86 6.88 -6.67
CA VAL A 62 -16.19 5.59 -6.49
C VAL A 62 -16.44 4.73 -7.73
N LEU A 63 -15.36 4.36 -8.42
CA LEU A 63 -15.38 3.51 -9.63
C LEU A 63 -15.26 2.02 -9.28
N GLU A 64 -14.33 1.71 -8.36
CA GLU A 64 -14.07 0.35 -7.90
C GLU A 64 -13.98 0.34 -6.38
N ARG A 65 -14.48 -0.73 -5.75
CA ARG A 65 -14.35 -0.95 -4.32
C ARG A 65 -14.33 -2.44 -4.00
N TYR A 66 -13.36 -2.83 -3.18
CA TYR A 66 -13.33 -4.14 -2.57
C TYR A 66 -12.92 -4.02 -1.11
N GLN A 67 -13.74 -4.57 -0.22
CA GLN A 67 -13.46 -4.57 1.21
C GLN A 67 -13.88 -5.92 1.80
N SER A 68 -12.96 -6.56 2.50
CA SER A 68 -13.21 -7.81 3.20
C SER A 68 -12.30 -7.89 4.42
N LEU A 69 -12.84 -8.36 5.54
CA LEU A 69 -12.06 -8.54 6.78
C LEU A 69 -11.61 -9.99 7.01
N ASN A 70 -11.98 -10.90 6.10
CA ASN A 70 -11.76 -12.34 6.26
C ASN A 70 -11.44 -12.99 4.92
N VAL A 71 -10.46 -12.45 4.18
CA VAL A 71 -9.91 -13.14 3.01
C VAL A 71 -9.05 -14.30 3.51
N PRO A 72 -9.35 -15.58 3.21
CA PRO A 72 -8.51 -16.70 3.67
C PRO A 72 -7.08 -16.62 3.13
N MET A 73 -6.10 -17.07 3.92
CA MET A 73 -4.68 -17.10 3.53
C MET A 73 -4.06 -18.45 3.89
N ASP A 74 -3.71 -19.24 2.87
CA ASP A 74 -2.95 -20.49 3.06
C ASP A 74 -1.47 -20.26 2.69
N ASP A 75 -1.21 -19.84 1.45
CA ASP A 75 0.11 -19.48 0.91
C ASP A 75 0.01 -18.13 0.20
N TYR A 76 0.30 -17.05 0.92
CA TYR A 76 0.23 -15.69 0.40
C TYR A 76 1.63 -15.15 0.13
N ASP A 77 1.74 -14.27 -0.86
CA ASP A 77 2.92 -13.45 -1.09
C ASP A 77 2.46 -11.99 -1.26
N PRO A 78 2.93 -11.05 -0.41
CA PRO A 78 2.71 -9.62 -0.62
C PRO A 78 3.05 -9.13 -2.04
N ALA A 79 4.06 -9.74 -2.69
CA ALA A 79 4.47 -9.39 -4.04
C ALA A 79 3.50 -9.86 -5.13
N GLU A 80 2.67 -10.87 -4.87
CA GLU A 80 1.71 -11.45 -5.81
C GLU A 80 0.41 -11.79 -5.05
N PHE A 81 -0.46 -10.78 -4.89
CA PHE A 81 -1.65 -10.90 -4.07
C PHE A 81 -2.93 -10.78 -4.88
N ARG A 82 -3.85 -11.74 -4.71
CA ARG A 82 -5.19 -11.70 -5.29
C ARG A 82 -6.25 -11.90 -4.22
N ALA A 83 -7.28 -11.05 -4.23
CA ALA A 83 -8.45 -11.21 -3.39
C ALA A 83 -9.69 -10.60 -4.05
N GLY A 84 -10.66 -11.45 -4.37
CA GLY A 84 -11.86 -11.02 -5.10
C GLY A 84 -11.46 -10.37 -6.44
N PRO A 85 -11.88 -9.13 -6.72
CA PRO A 85 -11.52 -8.42 -7.95
C PRO A 85 -10.14 -7.74 -7.91
N LEU A 86 -9.46 -7.72 -6.75
CA LEU A 86 -8.16 -7.10 -6.59
C LEU A 86 -7.05 -8.07 -6.99
N ASP A 87 -6.17 -7.62 -7.88
CA ASP A 87 -4.94 -8.31 -8.27
C ASP A 87 -3.77 -7.31 -8.15
N VAL A 88 -2.73 -7.67 -7.41
CA VAL A 88 -1.53 -6.87 -7.19
C VAL A 88 -0.31 -7.73 -7.47
N SER A 89 0.60 -7.20 -8.28
CA SER A 89 1.83 -7.89 -8.69
C SER A 89 3.02 -6.93 -8.67
N THR A 90 4.16 -7.36 -8.12
CA THR A 90 5.42 -6.62 -8.17
C THR A 90 6.12 -6.89 -9.51
N THR A 91 6.45 -5.83 -10.25
CA THR A 91 7.18 -5.94 -11.53
C THR A 91 8.67 -5.70 -11.39
N VAL A 92 9.07 -4.85 -10.43
CA VAL A 92 10.47 -4.64 -10.04
C VAL A 92 10.52 -4.57 -8.52
N PRO A 93 11.32 -5.42 -7.85
CA PRO A 93 11.34 -5.46 -6.39
C PRO A 93 11.57 -4.11 -5.75
N LEU A 94 10.77 -3.81 -4.72
CA LEU A 94 10.80 -2.56 -3.95
C LEU A 94 10.57 -1.27 -4.76
N ARG A 95 10.21 -1.36 -6.04
CA ARG A 95 10.26 -0.22 -6.98
C ARG A 95 9.01 -0.07 -7.82
N GLU A 96 8.48 -1.15 -8.37
CA GLU A 96 7.39 -1.09 -9.33
C GLU A 96 6.33 -2.14 -9.03
N TYR A 97 5.08 -1.69 -8.99
CA TYR A 97 3.93 -2.53 -8.65
C TYR A 97 2.80 -2.24 -9.62
N THR A 98 2.05 -3.27 -10.00
CA THR A 98 0.80 -3.12 -10.72
C THR A 98 -0.36 -3.49 -9.82
N THR A 99 -1.42 -2.70 -9.83
CA THR A 99 -2.71 -3.01 -9.22
C THR A 99 -3.77 -3.05 -10.30
N ARG A 100 -4.54 -4.14 -10.36
CA ARG A 100 -5.65 -4.33 -11.31
C ARG A 100 -6.93 -4.59 -10.54
N LEU A 101 -7.98 -3.94 -11.05
CA LEU A 101 -9.38 -4.13 -10.72
C LEU A 101 -10.15 -4.19 -12.05
N PRO A 102 -11.40 -4.67 -12.09
CA PRO A 102 -12.12 -4.92 -13.33
C PRO A 102 -12.15 -3.74 -14.32
N GLN A 103 -12.24 -2.51 -13.80
CA GLN A 103 -12.31 -1.30 -14.60
C GLN A 103 -11.02 -0.48 -14.65
N VAL A 104 -9.97 -0.84 -13.90
CA VAL A 104 -8.80 0.04 -13.76
C VAL A 104 -7.53 -0.75 -13.57
N GLU A 105 -6.49 -0.30 -14.29
CA GLU A 105 -5.12 -0.70 -14.08
C GLU A 105 -4.31 0.49 -13.58
N LEU A 106 -3.50 0.26 -12.55
CA LEU A 106 -2.62 1.23 -11.93
C LEU A 106 -1.19 0.69 -11.98
N ALA A 107 -0.27 1.45 -12.56
CA ALA A 107 1.16 1.17 -12.52
C ALA A 107 1.85 2.16 -11.59
N PHE A 108 2.39 1.68 -10.47
CA PHE A 108 3.25 2.45 -9.57
C PHE A 108 4.72 2.33 -10.00
N THR A 109 5.43 3.46 -10.04
CA THR A 109 6.88 3.51 -10.24
C THR A 109 7.53 4.40 -9.19
N GLY A 110 8.39 3.81 -8.37
CA GLY A 110 9.14 4.48 -7.32
C GLY A 110 10.36 5.25 -7.87
N PHE A 111 10.48 6.53 -7.52
CA PHE A 111 11.67 7.33 -7.86
C PHE A 111 12.66 7.45 -6.70
N THR A 112 12.27 7.07 -5.48
CA THR A 112 13.19 6.94 -4.34
C THR A 112 13.68 5.50 -4.22
N GLU A 113 14.87 5.34 -3.63
CA GLU A 113 15.18 4.06 -2.98
C GLU A 113 14.21 3.81 -1.80
N PRO A 114 14.05 2.56 -1.35
CA PRO A 114 13.23 2.25 -0.17
C PRO A 114 13.80 2.92 1.08
N LEU A 115 12.94 3.66 1.78
CA LEU A 115 13.29 4.46 2.93
C LEU A 115 12.79 3.79 4.21
N ALA A 116 13.67 3.70 5.20
CA ALA A 116 13.25 3.31 6.55
C ALA A 116 12.67 4.55 7.25
N PRO A 117 11.38 4.58 7.62
CA PRO A 117 10.86 5.64 8.48
C PRO A 117 11.62 5.64 9.81
N ARG A 118 12.13 6.80 10.21
CA ARG A 118 12.94 6.94 11.44
C ARG A 118 12.07 7.47 12.57
N GLY A 119 11.95 6.68 13.64
CA GLY A 119 11.42 7.12 14.93
C GLY A 119 9.90 7.29 14.95
N ASN A 120 9.22 6.43 15.71
CA ASN A 120 7.77 6.38 15.92
C ASN A 120 6.94 5.78 14.80
N THR A 121 7.37 4.65 14.25
CA THR A 121 6.36 3.73 13.71
C THR A 121 5.67 2.98 14.86
N ILE A 122 4.42 2.52 14.69
CA ILE A 122 3.72 1.72 15.72
C ILE A 122 4.50 0.45 16.07
N SER A 123 5.26 -0.04 15.11
CA SER A 123 6.27 -1.07 15.19
C SER A 123 7.33 -0.78 16.26
N ASP A 124 7.87 0.45 16.31
CA ASP A 124 8.96 0.81 17.23
C ASP A 124 8.53 0.97 18.70
N TYR A 125 7.23 1.20 18.97
CA TYR A 125 6.76 1.58 20.30
C TYR A 125 6.58 0.39 21.27
N ARG A 126 6.27 -0.80 20.74
CA ARG A 126 6.02 -2.01 21.57
C ARG A 126 6.54 -3.33 21.00
N SER A 127 7.04 -3.35 19.77
CA SER A 127 7.24 -4.59 19.03
C SER A 127 8.65 -4.66 18.41
N PRO A 128 9.68 -5.18 19.11
CA PRO A 128 10.99 -5.39 18.49
C PRO A 128 10.89 -6.40 17.34
N GLY A 129 11.77 -6.28 16.33
CA GLY A 129 11.79 -7.20 15.18
C GLY A 129 10.86 -6.80 14.02
N THR A 130 10.56 -5.50 13.91
CA THR A 130 9.71 -4.95 12.85
C THR A 130 10.55 -4.42 11.70
N GLY A 131 10.08 -4.64 10.47
CA GLY A 131 10.56 -3.96 9.28
C GLY A 131 9.47 -3.09 8.68
N HIS A 132 9.88 -2.00 8.04
CA HIS A 132 9.01 -1.06 7.38
C HIS A 132 9.83 -0.33 6.33
N TYR A 133 9.45 -0.38 5.05
CA TYR A 133 9.97 0.57 4.08
C TYR A 133 8.87 1.40 3.44
N GLU A 134 9.23 2.61 3.03
CA GLU A 134 8.39 3.52 2.27
C GLU A 134 9.06 3.82 0.92
N VAL A 135 8.26 3.90 -0.13
CA VAL A 135 8.69 4.29 -1.48
C VAL A 135 7.79 5.41 -1.97
N PHE A 136 8.41 6.52 -2.36
CA PHE A 136 7.70 7.60 -3.04
C PHE A 136 7.82 7.42 -4.55
N GLY A 137 6.70 7.58 -5.22
CA GLY A 137 6.59 7.24 -6.63
C GLY A 137 5.53 8.03 -7.36
N ARG A 138 5.19 7.52 -8.53
CA ARG A 138 4.14 8.03 -9.41
C ARG A 138 3.24 6.87 -9.80
N VAL A 139 1.92 7.09 -9.83
CA VAL A 139 0.96 6.13 -10.39
C VAL A 139 0.51 6.62 -11.75
N ALA A 140 0.60 5.77 -12.76
CA ALA A 140 -0.13 5.92 -14.01
C ALA A 140 -1.41 5.07 -13.93
N ALA A 141 -2.57 5.71 -14.05
CA ALA A 141 -3.87 5.04 -14.02
C ALA A 141 -4.51 5.07 -15.41
N THR A 142 -5.11 3.94 -15.81
CA THR A 142 -5.90 3.82 -17.04
C THR A 142 -7.33 3.40 -16.71
N PHE A 143 -8.30 4.17 -17.21
CA PHE A 143 -9.73 3.98 -16.96
C PHE A 143 -10.46 3.36 -18.17
N PRO A 144 -11.71 2.87 -18.01
CA PRO A 144 -12.41 2.14 -19.08
C PRO A 144 -12.69 2.95 -20.35
N ASP A 145 -12.80 4.26 -20.22
CA ASP A 145 -13.01 5.20 -21.33
C ASP A 145 -11.71 5.54 -22.09
N GLY A 146 -10.58 4.91 -21.74
CA GLY A 146 -9.26 5.25 -22.26
C GLY A 146 -8.65 6.50 -21.63
N GLY A 147 -9.35 7.13 -20.68
CA GLY A 147 -8.81 8.25 -19.91
C GLY A 147 -7.64 7.81 -19.03
N THR A 148 -6.71 8.73 -18.80
CA THR A 148 -5.55 8.48 -17.93
C THR A 148 -5.49 9.50 -16.81
N ALA A 149 -5.00 9.09 -15.64
CA ALA A 149 -4.56 10.00 -14.60
C ALA A 149 -3.10 9.74 -14.25
N THR A 150 -2.43 10.76 -13.73
CA THR A 150 -1.10 10.57 -13.19
C THR A 150 -0.83 11.46 -12.01
N ALA A 151 -0.35 10.86 -10.92
CA ALA A 151 -0.11 11.58 -9.69
C ALA A 151 1.07 11.03 -8.91
N PHE A 152 1.56 11.84 -7.97
CA PHE A 152 2.44 11.35 -6.92
C PHE A 152 1.71 10.30 -6.08
N ALA A 153 2.49 9.31 -5.67
CA ALA A 153 2.00 8.15 -4.98
C ALA A 153 2.94 7.77 -3.86
N PHE A 154 2.41 6.97 -2.96
CA PHE A 154 3.10 6.39 -1.84
C PHE A 154 2.82 4.91 -1.77
N HIS A 155 3.86 4.15 -1.49
CA HIS A 155 3.77 2.75 -1.17
C HIS A 155 4.52 2.48 0.13
N ASP A 156 3.90 1.75 1.06
CA ASP A 156 4.61 1.15 2.19
C ASP A 156 4.50 -0.36 2.17
N HIS A 157 5.48 -1.01 2.80
CA HIS A 157 5.40 -2.40 3.21
C HIS A 157 5.97 -2.50 4.62
N SER A 158 5.27 -3.16 5.52
CA SER A 158 5.69 -3.34 6.90
C SER A 158 5.36 -4.74 7.40
N TRP A 159 6.21 -5.26 8.27
CA TRP A 159 6.06 -6.57 8.87
C TRP A 159 6.59 -6.55 10.30
N GLY A 160 6.06 -7.46 11.12
CA GLY A 160 6.52 -7.62 12.49
C GLY A 160 5.40 -8.00 13.45
N PRO A 161 5.74 -8.24 14.73
CA PRO A 161 4.75 -8.29 15.77
C PRO A 161 4.01 -6.95 15.86
N ARG A 162 2.69 -6.99 16.08
CA ARG A 162 1.88 -5.81 16.33
C ARG A 162 1.06 -5.96 17.60
N ASP A 163 1.41 -5.15 18.60
CA ASP A 163 0.56 -4.86 19.76
C ASP A 163 0.08 -3.41 19.68
N TYR A 164 -1.18 -3.24 19.27
CA TYR A 164 -1.81 -1.93 19.18
C TYR A 164 -2.25 -1.38 20.54
N GLY A 165 -2.41 -2.22 21.59
CA GLY A 165 -2.90 -1.80 22.91
C GLY A 165 -4.00 -0.72 22.86
N ASP A 166 -3.78 0.37 23.61
CA ASP A 166 -4.68 1.52 23.66
C ASP A 166 -4.63 2.41 22.39
N LEU A 167 -3.62 2.24 21.52
CA LEU A 167 -3.50 2.97 20.26
C LEU A 167 -4.56 2.54 19.25
N ALA A 168 -5.14 1.33 19.39
CA ALA A 168 -6.22 0.86 18.51
C ALA A 168 -7.41 1.84 18.46
N ALA A 169 -7.65 2.59 19.55
CA ALA A 169 -8.75 3.54 19.63
C ALA A 169 -8.44 4.92 19.03
N THR A 170 -7.16 5.26 18.81
CA THR A 170 -6.72 6.64 18.53
C THR A 170 -5.85 6.78 17.29
N TYR A 171 -5.30 5.69 16.77
CA TYR A 171 -4.38 5.72 15.65
C TYR A 171 -5.07 6.20 14.36
N ARG A 172 -4.44 7.19 13.72
CA ARG A 172 -4.81 7.70 12.40
C ARG A 172 -3.56 7.73 11.55
N TRP A 173 -3.64 7.10 10.38
CA TRP A 173 -2.59 7.16 9.37
C TRP A 173 -3.06 8.01 8.21
N GLY A 174 -2.17 8.84 7.69
CA GLY A 174 -2.46 9.69 6.54
C GLY A 174 -1.16 10.01 5.80
N HIS A 175 -1.25 9.97 4.48
CA HIS A 175 -0.17 10.37 3.59
C HIS A 175 -0.50 11.72 2.95
N LEU A 176 0.48 12.62 2.92
CA LEU A 176 0.37 13.91 2.24
C LEU A 176 1.63 14.15 1.41
N THR A 177 1.45 14.47 0.12
CA THR A 177 2.54 14.96 -0.74
C THR A 177 2.40 16.47 -0.91
N PHE A 178 3.50 17.20 -0.65
CA PHE A 178 3.59 18.66 -0.83
C PHE A 178 4.62 18.99 -1.90
N GLY A 179 4.35 19.97 -2.76
CA GLY A 179 5.29 20.42 -3.79
C GLY A 179 5.00 21.84 -4.29
N ARG A 180 6.03 22.52 -4.83
CA ARG A 180 5.91 23.90 -5.34
C ARG A 180 4.94 24.04 -6.54
N THR A 181 4.56 22.92 -7.16
CA THR A 181 3.67 22.85 -8.33
C THR A 181 2.44 21.97 -8.09
N CYS A 182 1.90 21.95 -6.87
CA CYS A 182 0.52 21.49 -6.64
C CYS A 182 -0.54 22.54 -7.04
N SER A 183 -0.14 23.62 -7.74
CA SER A 183 -1.05 24.60 -8.33
C SER A 183 -1.34 24.25 -9.80
N PRO A 184 -2.58 24.46 -10.28
CA PRO A 184 -2.89 24.36 -11.70
C PRO A 184 -1.95 25.31 -12.44
N SER A 185 -1.37 24.79 -13.53
CA SER A 185 -0.51 25.48 -14.47
C SER A 185 -0.72 26.99 -14.52
N SER A 186 0.27 27.77 -14.10
CA SER A 186 0.46 29.09 -14.71
C SER A 186 0.99 28.83 -16.12
N THR A 187 0.10 28.94 -17.10
CA THR A 187 0.48 29.06 -18.52
C THR A 187 1.46 30.24 -18.66
N PRO A 188 2.50 30.14 -19.52
CA PRO A 188 3.40 31.26 -19.82
C PRO A 188 2.65 32.46 -20.42
#